data_AF-A0A6B3UQU5-F1
#
_entry.id   AF-A0A6B3UQU5-F1
#
_cell.length_a   1.000
_cell.length_b   1.000
_cell.length_c   1.000
_cell.angle_alpha   90.00
_cell.angle_beta   90.00
_cell.angle_gamma   90.00
#
_symmetry.space_group_name_H-M   'P 1'
#
loop_
_entity.id
_entity.type
_entity.pdbx_description
1 polymer ?
#
loop_
_entity_poly.entity_id
_entity_poly.type
_entity_poly.pdbx_seq_one_letter_code
_entity_poly.pdbx_strand_id
1 'polypeptide(L)' 'VTPDRLPLCGAVGEGLFVLGGLGSRGFAAAPLLAEHVAALACGAPSPLPADLAARLEASRFTSTVKLEDL' A
#
# COMPACT_ATOMS: atom_id res chain seq x y z
N VAL A 1 -6.57 -2.42 -12.25
CA VAL A 1 -5.31 -1.64 -12.38
C VAL A 1 -5.57 -0.24 -11.87
N THR A 2 -4.62 0.39 -11.17
CA THR A 2 -4.74 1.75 -10.62
C THR A 2 -4.46 2.83 -11.69
N PRO A 3 -4.93 4.08 -11.50
CA PRO A 3 -4.69 5.16 -12.47
C PRO A 3 -3.21 5.44 -12.78
N ASP A 4 -2.33 5.31 -11.78
CA ASP A 4 -0.88 5.49 -11.90
C ASP A 4 -0.12 4.21 -12.30
N ARG A 5 -0.84 3.09 -12.46
CA ARG A 5 -0.29 1.74 -12.71
C ARG A 5 0.71 1.25 -11.66
N LEU A 6 0.66 1.80 -10.44
CA LEU A 6 1.39 1.31 -9.29
C LEU A 6 0.49 0.44 -8.40
N PRO A 7 0.99 -0.64 -7.79
CA PRO A 7 0.23 -1.38 -6.78
C PRO A 7 -0.28 -0.51 -5.64
N LEU A 8 -1.33 -0.98 -4.96
CA LEU A 8 -1.79 -0.44 -3.67
C LEU A 8 -1.36 -1.45 -2.61
N CYS A 9 -0.50 -1.04 -1.69
CA CYS A 9 -0.16 -1.84 -0.53
C CYS A 9 0.05 -1.00 0.71
N GLY A 10 -0.47 -1.46 1.85
CA GLY A 10 -0.40 -0.73 3.12
C GLY A 10 -1.64 -0.91 3.97
N ALA A 11 -1.69 -0.19 5.09
CA ALA A 11 -2.84 -0.19 6.00
C ALA A 11 -3.99 0.63 5.42
N VAL A 12 -5.22 0.14 5.57
CA VAL A 12 -6.46 0.86 5.22
C VAL A 12 -7.39 1.05 6.42
N GLY A 13 -6.98 0.55 7.58
CA GLY A 13 -7.67 0.63 8.86
C GLY A 13 -6.89 -0.13 9.92
N GLU A 14 -7.38 -0.11 11.15
CA GLU A 14 -6.75 -0.84 12.25
C GLU A 14 -6.79 -2.36 11.98
N GLY A 15 -5.60 -2.99 11.97
CA GLY A 15 -5.46 -4.43 11.69
C GLY A 15 -5.84 -4.86 10.27
N LEU A 16 -6.17 -3.92 9.37
CA LEU A 16 -6.62 -4.21 8.00
C LEU A 16 -5.62 -3.67 6.98
N PHE A 17 -5.10 -4.58 6.16
CA PHE A 17 -4.09 -4.28 5.15
C PHE A 17 -4.55 -4.71 3.76
N VAL A 18 -4.06 -4.01 2.74
CA VAL A 18 -4.31 -4.34 1.33
C VAL A 18 -3.01 -4.65 0.61
N LEU A 19 -3.07 -5.59 -0.33
CA LEU A 19 -2.10 -5.78 -1.40
C LEU A 19 -2.88 -6.03 -2.69
N GLY A 20 -2.94 -5.03 -3.56
CA GLY A 20 -3.79 -5.07 -4.74
C GLY A 20 -3.32 -4.16 -5.87
N GLY A 21 -4.10 -4.06 -6.93
CA GLY A 21 -3.77 -3.19 -8.06
C GLY A 21 -2.55 -3.65 -8.89
N LEU A 22 -2.12 -4.90 -8.74
CA LEU A 22 -0.89 -5.46 -9.32
C LEU A 22 -0.77 -5.40 -10.86
N GLY A 23 -1.90 -5.35 -11.57
CA GLY A 23 -1.92 -5.30 -13.04
C GLY A 23 -1.24 -6.51 -13.69
N SER A 24 -0.69 -6.33 -14.90
CA SER A 24 -0.01 -7.39 -15.66
C SER A 24 1.39 -7.73 -15.14
N ARG A 25 1.95 -6.92 -14.24
CA ARG A 25 3.30 -7.08 -13.66
C ARG A 25 3.27 -7.69 -12.27
N GLY A 26 2.13 -8.26 -11.85
CA GLY A 26 1.93 -8.79 -10.52
C GLY A 26 2.93 -9.88 -10.13
N PHE A 27 3.24 -10.82 -11.04
CA PHE A 27 4.19 -11.90 -10.73
C PHE A 27 5.59 -11.39 -10.36
N ALA A 28 6.03 -10.28 -10.94
CA ALA A 28 7.35 -9.72 -10.64
C ALA A 28 7.38 -8.95 -9.32
N ALA A 29 6.30 -8.23 -8.99
CA ALA A 29 6.27 -7.33 -7.83
C ALA A 29 5.63 -7.94 -6.58
N ALA A 30 4.68 -8.87 -6.72
CA ALA A 30 3.86 -9.37 -5.61
C ALA A 30 4.69 -9.98 -4.46
N PRO A 31 5.76 -10.77 -4.68
CA PRO A 31 6.52 -11.34 -3.58
C PRO A 31 7.11 -10.29 -2.63
N LEU A 32 7.81 -9.28 -3.18
CA LEU A 32 8.42 -8.22 -2.38
C LEU A 32 7.37 -7.34 -1.69
N LEU A 33 6.25 -7.07 -2.37
CA LEU A 33 5.17 -6.28 -1.80
C LEU A 33 4.37 -7.03 -0.73
N ALA A 34 4.29 -8.37 -0.83
CA ALA A 34 3.71 -9.20 0.22
C ALA A 34 4.58 -9.18 1.49
N GLU A 35 5.91 -9.23 1.34
CA GLU A 35 6.84 -9.07 2.46
C GLU A 35 6.67 -7.70 3.13
N HIS A 36 6.53 -6.65 2.33
CA HIS A 36 6.24 -5.31 2.85
C HIS A 36 4.95 -5.27 3.68
N VAL A 37 3.85 -5.82 3.17
CA VAL A 37 2.57 -5.84 3.89
C VAL A 37 2.63 -6.71 5.15
N ALA A 38 3.32 -7.86 5.09
CA ALA A 38 3.52 -8.71 6.26
C ALA A 38 4.36 -8.00 7.34
N ALA A 39 5.42 -7.27 6.95
CA ALA A 39 6.21 -6.48 7.87
C ALA A 39 5.36 -5.41 8.58
N LEU A 40 4.52 -4.69 7.84
CA LEU A 40 3.58 -3.72 8.42
C LEU A 40 2.60 -4.39 9.41
N ALA A 41 2.02 -5.53 9.03
CA ALA A 41 1.09 -6.26 9.88
C ALA A 41 1.73 -6.81 11.17
N CYS A 42 3.01 -7.16 11.12
CA CYS A 42 3.76 -7.67 12.26
C CYS A 42 4.51 -6.60 13.07
N GLY A 43 4.44 -5.32 12.67
CA GLY A 43 5.23 -4.25 13.29
C GLY A 43 6.74 -4.39 13.07
N ALA A 44 7.15 -5.07 12.00
CA ALA A 44 8.54 -5.24 11.61
C ALA A 44 8.99 -4.16 10.61
N PRO A 45 10.31 -3.92 10.45
CA PRO A 45 10.81 -3.02 9.42
C PRO A 45 10.44 -3.49 8.00
N SER A 46 9.94 -2.57 7.19
CA SER A 46 9.65 -2.82 5.77
C SER A 46 10.94 -3.04 4.97
N PRO A 47 10.96 -3.95 3.97
CA PRO A 47 12.08 -4.14 3.05
C PRO A 47 12.15 -3.04 1.96
N LEU A 48 11.10 -2.24 1.80
CA LEU A 48 11.05 -1.16 0.82
C LEU A 48 11.72 0.11 1.36
N PRO A 49 12.45 0.85 0.50
CA PRO A 49 12.80 2.24 0.74
C PRO A 49 11.56 3.09 1.06
N ALA A 50 11.69 4.04 1.99
CA ALA A 50 10.57 4.82 2.49
C ALA A 50 9.87 5.65 1.40
N ASP A 51 10.63 6.19 0.45
CA ASP A 51 10.10 6.96 -0.69
C ASP A 51 9.30 6.09 -1.67
N LEU A 52 9.69 4.82 -1.83
CA LEU A 52 8.94 3.84 -2.61
C LEU A 52 7.68 3.41 -1.87
N ALA A 53 7.77 3.11 -0.57
CA ALA A 53 6.62 2.75 0.25
C ALA A 53 5.53 3.83 0.20
N ALA A 54 5.91 5.11 0.35
CA ALA A 54 4.98 6.24 0.28
C ALA A 54 4.20 6.35 -1.04
N ARG A 55 4.79 5.91 -2.17
CA ARG A 55 4.12 5.90 -3.49
C ARG A 55 3.13 4.75 -3.65
N LEU A 56 3.25 3.71 -2.84
CA LEU A 56 2.43 2.51 -2.89
C LEU A 56 1.31 2.51 -1.84
N GLU A 57 1.38 3.45 -0.89
CA GLU A 57 0.40 3.64 0.18
C GLU A 57 -1.05 3.52 -0.32
N ALA A 58 -1.84 2.81 0.48
CA ALA A 58 -3.23 2.52 0.15
C ALA A 58 -4.09 3.79 0.10
N SER A 59 -3.71 4.80 0.87
CA SER A 59 -4.39 6.08 1.03
C SER A 59 -4.05 7.11 -0.05
N ARG A 60 -3.13 6.83 -0.98
CA ARG A 60 -2.58 7.85 -1.91
C ARG A 60 -3.60 8.50 -2.88
N PHE A 61 -4.78 7.91 -3.03
CA PHE A 61 -5.89 8.46 -3.84
C PHE A 61 -7.05 9.00 -3.00
N THR A 62 -6.94 8.96 -1.68
CA THR A 62 -7.96 9.52 -0.79
C THR A 62 -7.77 11.02 -0.69
N SER A 63 -8.79 11.78 -1.07
CA SER A 63 -8.91 13.17 -0.64
C SER A 63 -9.23 13.16 0.86
N THR A 64 -8.38 13.75 1.68
CA THR A 64 -8.70 13.94 3.10
C THR A 64 -9.95 14.82 3.20
N VAL A 65 -11.10 14.22 3.45
CA VAL A 65 -12.25 14.95 3.98
C VAL A 65 -11.89 15.24 5.42
N LYS A 66 -11.85 16.52 5.80
CA LYS A 66 -11.55 16.83 7.18
C LYS A 66 -12.79 16.49 8.02
N LEU A 67 -12.56 15.93 9.20
CA LEU A 67 -13.64 15.61 10.15
C LEU A 67 -14.42 16.87 10.61
N GLU A 68 -13.90 18.07 10.37
CA GLU A 68 -14.61 19.35 10.59
C GLU A 68 -15.70 19.64 9.54
N ASP A 69 -15.74 18.88 8.44
CA ASP A 69 -16.74 19.01 7.37
C ASP A 69 -17.92 18.01 7.52
N LEU A 70 -18.02 17.30 8.67
CA LEU A 70 -19.06 16.33 9.00
C LEU A 70 -19.90 16.76 10.21
#